data_AF-A0A662BQL6-F1
#
_entry.id   AF-A0A662BQL6-F1
#
_cell.length_a   1.000
_cell.length_b   1.000
_cell.length_c   1.000
_cell.angle_alpha   90.00
_cell.angle_beta   90.00
_cell.angle_gamma   90.00
#
_symmetry.space_group_name_H-M   'P 1'
#
loop_
_entity.id
_entity.type
_entity.pdbx_description
1 polymer ?
#
loop_
_entity_poly.entity_id
_entity_poly.type
_entity_poly.pdbx_seq_one_letter_code
_entity_poly.pdbx_strand_id
1 'polypeptide(L)'
;MKKILYIIPLVIILFSCEKTKEKQVSYIITKSISGFDVNYRIADGTLISEKIEAASAEDRWSYSYTAEEGDIVFVSAIYKDIASA
;
A
#
# COMPACT_ATOMS: atom_id res chain seq x y z
N MET A 1 -29.28 22.70 -38.92
CA MET A 1 -28.01 22.97 -38.20
C MET A 1 -28.16 23.06 -36.66
N LYS A 2 -29.37 22.90 -36.07
CA LYS A 2 -29.57 22.96 -34.60
C LYS A 2 -29.30 21.65 -33.85
N LYS A 3 -29.20 20.50 -34.53
CA LYS A 3 -29.00 19.18 -33.89
C LYS A 3 -27.61 19.00 -33.25
N ILE A 4 -26.60 19.72 -33.74
CA ILE A 4 -25.22 19.68 -33.20
C ILE A 4 -25.14 20.32 -31.80
N LEU A 5 -26.05 21.25 -31.47
CA LEU A 5 -26.06 21.94 -30.19
C LEU A 5 -26.33 21.00 -29.00
N TYR A 6 -27.01 19.88 -29.23
CA TYR A 6 -27.33 18.88 -28.21
C TYR A 6 -26.19 17.87 -27.96
N ILE A 7 -25.18 17.80 -28.84
CA ILE A 7 -24.07 16.84 -28.72
C ILE A 7 -22.97 17.38 -27.79
N ILE A 8 -22.81 18.69 -27.73
CA ILE A 8 -21.79 19.37 -26.90
C ILE A 8 -21.87 19.00 -25.41
N PRO A 9 -23.05 19.06 -24.74
CA PRO A 9 -23.12 18.68 -23.32
C PRO A 9 -22.84 17.19 -23.10
N LEU A 10 -23.21 16.32 -24.04
CA LEU A 10 -22.95 14.88 -23.95
C LEU A 10 -21.45 14.56 -24.01
N VAL A 11 -20.69 15.31 -24.83
CA VAL A 11 -19.24 15.15 -24.96
C VAL A 11 -18.51 15.61 -23.70
N ILE A 12 -19.00 16.65 -23.01
CA ILE A 12 -18.37 17.17 -21.78
C ILE A 12 -18.46 16.16 -20.62
N ILE A 13 -19.55 15.39 -20.54
CA ILE A 13 -19.73 14.36 -19.50
C ILE A 13 -18.70 13.23 -19.64
N LEU A 14 -18.20 12.97 -20.84
CA LEU A 14 -17.18 11.94 -21.09
C LEU A 14 -15.78 12.33 -20.58
N PHE A 15 -15.54 13.60 -20.25
CA PHE A 15 -14.24 14.08 -19.76
C PHE A 15 -14.16 14.20 -18.22
N SER A 16 -15.22 13.85 -17.47
CA SER A 16 -15.22 13.91 -15.99
C SER A 16 -14.54 12.72 -15.30
N CYS A 17 -13.93 11.80 -16.04
CA CYS A 17 -13.14 10.72 -15.45
C CYS A 17 -11.74 11.26 -15.08
N GLU A 18 -11.58 11.74 -13.84
CA GLU A 18 -10.26 12.02 -13.29
C GLU A 18 -9.50 10.71 -13.10
N LYS A 19 -8.28 10.62 -13.66
CA LYS A 19 -7.39 9.50 -13.35
C LYS A 19 -6.96 9.61 -11.90
N THR A 20 -7.14 8.53 -11.15
CA THR A 20 -6.51 8.32 -9.85
C THR A 20 -5.00 8.45 -9.99
N LYS A 21 -4.38 9.17 -9.03
CA LYS A 21 -2.93 9.37 -9.04
C LYS A 21 -2.25 8.15 -8.45
N GLU A 22 -1.26 7.64 -9.14
CA GLU A 22 -0.38 6.62 -8.58
C GLU A 22 0.51 7.21 -7.49
N LYS A 23 0.69 6.48 -6.40
CA LYS A 23 1.52 6.81 -5.24
C LYS A 23 2.40 5.61 -4.90
N GLN A 24 3.61 5.90 -4.42
CA GLN A 24 4.48 4.86 -3.87
C GLN A 24 4.16 4.66 -2.39
N VAL A 25 3.85 3.41 -2.02
CA VAL A 25 3.68 2.98 -0.64
C VAL A 25 4.94 2.23 -0.21
N SER A 26 5.40 2.46 1.01
CA SER A 26 6.56 1.76 1.59
C SER A 26 6.29 1.37 3.03
N TYR A 27 6.36 0.07 3.31
CA TYR A 27 6.38 -0.48 4.65
C TYR A 27 7.82 -0.65 5.11
N ILE A 28 8.10 -0.22 6.33
CA ILE A 28 9.44 -0.26 6.91
C ILE A 28 9.32 -0.72 8.36
N ILE A 29 9.99 -1.81 8.71
CA ILE A 29 10.10 -2.31 10.07
C ILE A 29 11.58 -2.25 10.46
N THR A 30 11.86 -1.68 11.63
CA THR A 30 13.22 -1.44 12.17
C THR A 30 13.23 -1.70 13.67
N LYS A 31 14.42 -1.71 14.28
CA LYS A 31 14.62 -1.86 15.74
C LYS A 31 14.15 -3.21 16.30
N SER A 32 14.04 -4.23 15.46
CA SER A 32 13.77 -5.59 15.94
C SER A 32 15.08 -6.21 16.41
N ILE A 33 15.16 -6.61 17.67
CA ILE A 33 16.33 -7.30 18.24
C ILE A 33 16.23 -8.83 18.16
N SER A 34 15.13 -9.33 17.60
CA SER A 34 14.86 -10.74 17.35
C SER A 34 13.94 -10.88 16.13
N GLY A 35 13.77 -12.09 15.62
CA GLY A 35 12.82 -12.36 14.54
C GLY A 35 11.38 -11.97 14.89
N PHE A 36 10.60 -11.58 13.89
CA PHE A 36 9.23 -11.11 14.02
C PHE A 36 8.32 -11.68 12.93
N ASP A 37 7.03 -11.81 13.22
CA ASP A 37 6.02 -12.16 12.23
C ASP A 37 5.45 -10.88 11.63
N VAL A 38 5.40 -10.77 10.31
CA VAL A 38 4.82 -9.62 9.61
C VAL A 38 3.61 -10.04 8.79
N ASN A 39 2.56 -9.23 8.83
CA ASN A 39 1.40 -9.35 7.95
C ASN A 39 1.25 -8.05 7.17
N TYR A 40 1.17 -8.10 5.85
CA TYR A 40 1.08 -6.89 5.03
C TYR A 40 0.29 -7.12 3.76
N ARG A 41 -0.30 -6.04 3.26
CA ARG A 41 -1.06 -6.05 2.00
C ARG A 41 -0.14 -5.68 0.84
N ILE A 42 -0.09 -6.53 -0.19
CA ILE A 42 0.70 -6.29 -1.40
C ILE A 42 -0.13 -5.57 -2.49
N ALA A 43 0.47 -5.30 -3.65
CA ALA A 43 -0.10 -4.43 -4.68
C ALA A 43 -1.45 -4.90 -5.22
N ASP A 44 -1.67 -6.21 -5.34
CA ASP A 44 -2.94 -6.79 -5.78
C ASP A 44 -4.00 -6.86 -4.68
N GLY A 45 -3.66 -6.40 -3.48
CA GLY A 45 -4.52 -6.40 -2.32
C GLY A 45 -4.49 -7.68 -1.48
N THR A 46 -3.67 -8.67 -1.84
CA THR A 46 -3.47 -9.91 -1.08
C THR A 46 -2.78 -9.63 0.24
N LEU A 47 -3.16 -10.36 1.30
CA LEU A 47 -2.46 -10.36 2.58
C LEU A 47 -1.39 -11.45 2.58
N ILE A 48 -0.15 -11.04 2.84
CA ILE A 48 0.99 -11.92 3.04
C ILE A 48 1.29 -12.00 4.53
N SER A 49 1.58 -13.21 5.01
CA SER A 49 2.06 -13.49 6.37
C SER A 49 3.39 -14.22 6.27
N GLU A 50 4.45 -13.64 6.82
CA GLU A 50 5.78 -14.26 6.80
C GLU A 50 6.56 -14.00 8.10
N LYS A 51 7.49 -14.90 8.40
CA LYS A 51 8.41 -14.77 9.53
C LYS A 51 9.72 -14.20 9.03
N ILE A 52 10.13 -13.08 9.61
CA ILE A 52 11.38 -12.39 9.29
C ILE A 52 12.39 -12.66 10.40
N GLU A 53 13.59 -13.10 10.02
CA GLU A 53 14.72 -13.18 10.92
C GLU A 53 15.38 -11.80 11.03
N ALA A 54 15.70 -11.38 12.26
CA ALA A 54 16.47 -10.17 12.53
C ALA A 54 17.57 -10.52 13.54
N ALA A 55 18.80 -10.11 13.23
CA ALA A 55 19.99 -10.32 14.04
C ALA A 55 20.30 -9.13 14.95
N SER A 56 19.90 -7.91 14.59
CA SER A 56 20.13 -6.72 15.41
C SER A 56 19.12 -5.59 15.20
N ALA A 57 19.08 -4.61 16.11
CA ALA A 57 18.18 -3.46 16.04
C ALA A 57 18.40 -2.57 14.79
N GLU A 58 19.57 -2.69 14.17
CA GLU A 58 19.94 -1.99 12.94
C GLU A 58 19.33 -2.64 11.70
N ASP A 59 18.89 -3.90 11.80
CA ASP A 59 18.25 -4.58 10.68
C ASP A 59 16.94 -3.90 10.29
N ARG A 60 16.73 -3.86 8.98
CA ARG A 60 15.59 -3.22 8.36
C ARG A 60 14.95 -4.17 7.36
N TRP A 61 13.68 -4.45 7.59
CA TRP A 61 12.82 -5.06 6.59
C TRP A 61 12.01 -3.98 5.88
N SER A 62 11.83 -4.13 4.56
CA SER A 62 11.04 -3.21 3.77
C SER A 62 10.35 -3.87 2.59
N TYR A 63 9.16 -3.40 2.30
CA TYR A 63 8.40 -3.74 1.10
C TYR A 63 7.79 -2.47 0.51
N SER A 64 7.88 -2.31 -0.81
CA SER A 64 7.38 -1.13 -1.52
C SER A 64 6.60 -1.53 -2.76
N TYR A 65 5.53 -0.81 -3.04
CA TYR A 65 4.69 -1.00 -4.22
C TYR A 65 4.02 0.30 -4.66
N THR A 66 3.54 0.32 -5.90
CA THR A 66 2.72 1.42 -6.43
C THR A 66 1.25 1.12 -6.15
N ALA A 67 0.52 2.10 -5.63
CA ALA A 67 -0.91 2.03 -5.32
C ALA A 67 -1.63 3.24 -5.91
N GLU A 68 -2.94 3.14 -6.09
CA GLU A 68 -3.77 4.30 -6.45
C GLU A 68 -4.15 5.11 -5.21
N GLU A 69 -4.33 6.41 -5.39
CA GLU A 69 -4.82 7.28 -4.32
C GLU A 69 -6.20 6.81 -3.82
N GLY A 70 -6.29 6.52 -2.52
CA GLY A 70 -7.50 5.95 -1.90
C GLY A 70 -7.41 4.46 -1.60
N ASP A 71 -6.39 3.76 -2.11
CA ASP A 71 -6.16 2.35 -1.78
C ASP A 71 -5.86 2.15 -0.30
N ILE A 72 -6.39 1.04 0.25
CA ILE A 72 -6.16 0.65 1.63
C ILE A 72 -4.74 0.07 1.76
N VAL A 73 -3.95 0.67 2.64
CA VAL A 73 -2.64 0.17 3.06
C VAL A 73 -2.76 -0.60 4.37
N PHE A 74 -1.98 -1.66 4.53
CA PHE A 74 -1.98 -2.46 5.76
C PHE A 74 -0.62 -3.12 5.99
N VAL A 75 -0.11 -2.94 7.21
CA VAL A 75 1.03 -3.66 7.75
C VAL A 75 0.83 -3.85 9.25
N SER A 76 1.15 -5.03 9.76
CA SER A 76 1.26 -5.33 11.18
C SER A 76 2.50 -6.19 11.42
N ALA A 77 3.15 -5.96 12.56
CA ALA A 77 4.32 -6.72 12.98
C ALA A 77 4.08 -7.21 14.41
N ILE A 78 4.30 -8.51 14.63
CA ILE A 78 4.23 -9.13 15.94
C ILE A 78 5.65 -9.50 16.34
N TYR A 79 6.12 -8.82 17.36
CA TYR A 79 7.43 -9.01 17.95
C TYR A 79 7.27 -9.69 19.31
N LYS A 80 8.11 -10.70 19.58
CA LYS A 80 8.19 -11.33 20.90
C LYS A 80 9.44 -10.85 21.61
N ASP A 81 9.24 -10.06 22.66
CA ASP A 81 10.35 -9.63 23.50
C ASP A 81 10.89 -10.80 24.31
N ILE A 82 12.19 -11.07 24.17
CA ILE A 82 12.88 -12.11 24.93
C ILE A 82 12.94 -11.71 26.43
N ALA A 83 12.88 -10.41 26.74
CA ALA A 83 12.87 -9.90 28.11
C ALA A 83 11.48 -9.82 28.76
N SER A 84 10.40 -10.12 28.02
CA SER A 84 9.02 -10.13 28.53
C SER A 84 8.58 -11.57 28.82
N ALA A 85 9.05 -12.11 29.94
CA ALA A 85 8.62 -13.38 30.52
C ALA A 85 8.50 -13.25 32.06
#